data_AF-A0A5K0UZS4-F1
#
_entry.id   AF-A0A5K0UZS4-F1
#
_cell.length_a   1.000
_cell.length_b   1.000
_cell.length_c   1.000
_cell.angle_alpha   90.00
_cell.angle_beta   90.00
_cell.angle_gamma   90.00
#
_symmetry.space_group_name_H-M   'P 1'
#
loop_
_entity.id
_entity.type
_entity.pdbx_description
1 polymer ?
#
loop_
_entity_poly.entity_id
_entity_poly.type
_entity_poly.pdbx_seq_one_letter_code
_entity_poly.pdbx_strand_id
1 'polypeptide(L)'
;SNGSGQSRMTEKHDVSIISIVGEGGIGKTTFAKMVFSEVKQQFKERRWWVCVSERPNHKDLLRKILKEVCKGSTAGLESMISLSDLCKQIQSELWKKRFLLVLDDVWELDWWQGGVESTLMGGAMGSKILITSRNIDVSKGVGALYMHRLPLLPKDESWNLFLKKALRTKNELVKQKLQDIAKKIVKKCGGLPLEVQTVGSLMRTKSMEKAEWKVVADSEIWDWKMPASSSSSQYDSILPGLILSYDNLPPYLSSCFIYCCIFPKDHEIKRKRLIMQWVAHGLIEEKEDIDVEVTAKQYIEDLIRCSLIEETDDRTYGGSCLKLHDVLHDLASYIGGKEYRHASATEKTRHLSLLGVDDAEAVMQCNASGAANKVWILLSTSLSSVEFTNFKRLRVLSLRRYRMDELPNSSECLSLLKYLDLSWSHVRWLPSSIGKLCNLQTLDLSHGQIKELPEEMGKLCNLGYLGLEETLFLEFMAEGLGKLTNLRTLHKFLVCDDKIGVIER
;
A
#
# COMPACT_ATOMS: atom_id res chain seq x y z
N SER A 1 20.89 -55.47 33.28
CA SER A 1 21.86 -54.37 33.28
C SER A 1 21.59 -53.46 32.09
N ASN A 2 21.60 -52.17 32.37
CA ASN A 2 21.07 -51.05 31.60
C ASN A 2 21.75 -50.75 30.24
N GLY A 3 20.99 -50.04 29.39
CA GLY A 3 21.50 -48.94 28.55
C GLY A 3 21.52 -49.25 27.06
N SER A 4 21.02 -48.41 26.14
CA SER A 4 20.41 -47.08 26.26
C SER A 4 19.83 -46.71 24.89
N GLY A 5 18.52 -46.86 24.72
CA GLY A 5 17.78 -46.17 23.67
C GLY A 5 17.36 -44.80 24.20
N GLN A 6 18.16 -43.77 23.97
CA GLN A 6 17.70 -42.40 24.18
C GLN A 6 16.85 -41.98 22.98
N SER A 7 15.54 -42.11 23.16
CA SER A 7 14.55 -41.38 22.39
C SER A 7 14.90 -39.89 22.41
N ARG A 8 15.01 -39.26 21.24
CA ARG A 8 14.89 -37.81 21.12
C ARG A 8 13.54 -37.40 21.69
N MET A 9 13.52 -36.92 22.93
CA MET A 9 12.39 -36.19 23.48
C MET A 9 12.22 -34.94 22.61
N THR A 10 11.19 -34.93 21.77
CA THR A 10 10.72 -33.70 21.14
C THR A 10 10.24 -32.78 22.25
N GLU A 11 10.96 -31.69 22.52
CA GLU A 11 10.44 -30.59 23.33
C GLU A 11 9.09 -30.18 22.73
N LYS A 12 8.00 -30.41 23.46
CA LYS A 12 6.69 -29.87 23.09
C LYS A 12 6.76 -28.37 23.31
N HIS A 13 7.11 -27.62 22.27
CA HIS A 13 6.89 -26.18 22.30
C HIS A 13 5.38 -25.91 22.45
N ASP A 14 5.02 -25.08 23.44
CA ASP A 14 3.65 -24.69 23.71
C ASP A 14 3.00 -23.94 22.53
N VAL A 15 3.85 -23.25 21.76
CA VAL A 15 3.53 -22.60 20.48
C VAL A 15 4.05 -23.48 19.34
N SER A 16 3.26 -23.64 18.28
CA SER A 16 3.71 -24.33 17.06
C SER A 16 3.53 -23.47 15.83
N ILE A 17 4.52 -23.53 14.94
CA ILE A 17 4.55 -22.75 13.70
C ILE A 17 4.04 -23.62 12.55
N ILE A 18 3.13 -23.07 11.77
CA ILE A 18 2.59 -23.67 10.55
C ILE A 18 2.91 -22.71 9.41
N SER A 19 3.33 -23.23 8.25
CA SER A 19 3.61 -22.40 7.09
C SER A 19 2.78 -22.81 5.88
N ILE A 20 2.30 -21.83 5.12
CA ILE A 20 1.69 -21.98 3.80
C ILE A 20 2.71 -21.48 2.77
N VAL A 21 3.13 -22.35 1.86
CA VAL A 21 4.21 -22.08 0.90
C VAL A 21 3.70 -22.20 -0.54
N GLY A 22 4.16 -21.34 -1.42
CA GLY A 22 3.85 -21.40 -2.85
C GLY A 22 4.23 -20.13 -3.60
N GLU A 23 4.15 -20.18 -4.92
CA GLU A 23 4.55 -19.09 -5.83
C GLU A 23 3.75 -17.79 -5.65
N GLY A 24 4.22 -16.69 -6.24
CA GLY A 24 3.49 -15.42 -6.28
C GLY A 24 2.13 -15.58 -6.97
N GLY A 25 1.07 -15.00 -6.41
CA GLY A 25 -0.28 -15.07 -7.02
C GLY A 25 -1.03 -16.40 -6.87
N ILE A 26 -0.46 -17.39 -6.17
CA ILE A 26 -1.09 -18.71 -5.93
C ILE A 26 -2.27 -18.68 -4.95
N GLY A 27 -2.45 -17.59 -4.19
CA GLY A 27 -3.54 -17.45 -3.21
C GLY A 27 -3.21 -17.82 -1.77
N LYS A 28 -1.93 -17.77 -1.35
CA LYS A 28 -1.49 -18.00 0.04
C LYS A 28 -2.25 -17.16 1.05
N THR A 29 -2.26 -15.85 0.85
CA THR A 29 -2.97 -14.87 1.69
C THR A 29 -4.47 -15.16 1.73
N THR A 30 -5.08 -15.51 0.60
CA THR A 30 -6.50 -15.88 0.52
C THR A 30 -6.80 -17.13 1.35
N PHE A 31 -5.98 -18.18 1.23
CA PHE A 31 -6.13 -19.40 2.02
C PHE A 31 -5.91 -19.13 3.52
N ALA A 32 -4.90 -18.34 3.87
CA ALA A 32 -4.65 -17.93 5.25
C ALA A 32 -5.82 -17.10 5.83
N LYS A 33 -6.45 -16.21 5.05
CA LYS A 33 -7.65 -15.46 5.45
C LYS A 33 -8.84 -16.39 5.74
N MET A 34 -9.03 -17.42 4.91
CA MET A 34 -10.06 -18.44 5.15
C MET A 34 -9.80 -19.17 6.47
N VAL A 35 -8.58 -19.69 6.67
CA VAL A 35 -8.19 -20.36 7.93
C VAL A 35 -8.39 -19.43 9.13
N PHE A 36 -7.94 -18.17 9.01
CA PHE A 36 -8.09 -17.18 10.06
C PHE A 36 -9.56 -17.00 10.45
N SER A 37 -10.47 -16.91 9.48
CA SER A 37 -11.92 -16.81 9.72
C SER A 37 -12.50 -18.06 10.39
N GLU A 38 -12.21 -19.25 9.87
CA GLU A 38 -12.74 -20.52 10.35
C GLU A 38 -12.38 -20.80 11.83
N VAL A 39 -11.17 -20.42 12.25
CA VAL A 39 -10.71 -20.67 13.63
C VAL A 39 -11.14 -19.57 14.62
N LYS A 40 -12.09 -18.71 14.24
CA LYS A 40 -12.59 -17.61 15.10
C LYS A 40 -13.08 -18.07 16.46
N GLN A 41 -13.83 -19.16 16.53
CA GLN A 41 -14.35 -19.66 17.79
C GLN A 41 -13.24 -20.24 18.70
N GLN A 42 -12.19 -20.80 18.11
CA GLN A 42 -11.12 -21.48 18.85
C GLN A 42 -10.16 -20.51 19.54
N PHE A 43 -9.88 -19.36 18.91
CA PHE A 43 -8.92 -18.37 19.41
C PHE A 43 -9.57 -17.03 19.81
N LYS A 44 -10.87 -16.86 19.55
CA LYS A 44 -11.67 -15.68 19.90
C LYS A 44 -11.02 -14.39 19.37
N GLU A 45 -10.79 -13.43 20.26
CA GLU A 45 -10.20 -12.12 19.97
C GLU A 45 -8.66 -12.15 19.92
N ARG A 46 -8.02 -13.21 20.42
CA ARG A 46 -6.55 -13.39 20.40
C ARG A 46 -6.08 -13.97 19.07
N ARG A 47 -6.52 -13.34 17.99
CA ARG A 47 -6.13 -13.65 16.62
C ARG A 47 -5.68 -12.36 15.96
N TRP A 48 -4.41 -12.33 15.55
CA TRP A 48 -3.80 -11.13 14.99
C TRP A 48 -3.24 -11.42 13.61
N TRP A 49 -3.26 -10.39 12.75
CA TRP A 49 -2.79 -10.49 11.38
C TRP A 49 -1.82 -9.38 11.09
N VAL A 50 -0.58 -9.73 10.76
CA VAL A 50 0.49 -8.79 10.47
C VAL A 50 1.07 -9.10 9.09
N CYS A 51 1.13 -8.10 8.23
CA CYS A 51 1.82 -8.19 6.94
C CYS A 51 3.30 -7.83 7.13
N VAL A 52 4.18 -8.74 6.71
CA VAL A 52 5.63 -8.60 6.81
C VAL A 52 6.14 -7.95 5.52
N SER A 53 6.94 -6.91 5.65
CA SER A 53 7.51 -6.22 4.49
C SER A 53 8.65 -7.04 3.88
N GLU A 54 8.96 -6.82 2.60
CA GLU A 54 10.01 -7.54 1.86
C GLU A 54 11.39 -7.51 2.54
N ARG A 55 11.71 -6.41 3.22
CA ARG A 55 12.92 -6.26 4.07
C ARG A 55 12.52 -5.68 5.42
N PRO A 56 12.03 -6.52 6.35
CA PRO A 56 11.49 -6.03 7.60
C PRO A 56 12.64 -5.62 8.53
N ASN A 57 12.71 -4.33 8.88
CA ASN A 57 13.44 -3.94 10.08
C ASN A 57 12.80 -4.62 11.30
N HIS A 58 13.61 -5.26 12.14
CA HIS A 58 13.14 -5.99 13.32
C HIS A 58 12.24 -5.12 14.19
N LYS A 59 12.62 -3.85 14.39
CA LYS A 59 11.85 -2.89 15.20
C LYS A 59 10.51 -2.60 14.56
N ASP A 60 10.45 -2.46 13.25
CA ASP A 60 9.22 -2.09 12.55
C ASP A 60 8.23 -3.24 12.50
N LEU A 61 8.71 -4.47 12.30
CA LEU A 61 7.88 -5.66 12.40
C LEU A 61 7.34 -5.83 13.82
N LEU A 62 8.18 -5.71 14.86
CA LEU A 62 7.72 -5.77 16.24
C LEU A 62 6.73 -4.65 16.58
N ARG A 63 6.93 -3.43 16.08
CA ARG A 63 5.94 -2.34 16.23
C ARG A 63 4.62 -2.68 15.55
N LYS A 64 4.64 -3.31 14.36
CA LYS A 64 3.41 -3.78 13.68
C LYS A 64 2.71 -4.85 14.50
N ILE A 65 3.44 -5.84 15.02
CA ILE A 65 2.90 -6.89 15.89
C ILE A 65 2.31 -6.28 17.15
N LEU A 66 3.04 -5.41 17.84
CA LEU A 66 2.60 -4.74 19.06
C LEU A 66 1.33 -3.93 18.84
N LYS A 67 1.23 -3.18 17.72
CA LYS A 67 0.00 -2.46 17.35
C LYS A 67 -1.20 -3.39 17.21
N GLU A 68 -1.01 -4.55 16.60
CA GLU A 68 -2.09 -5.52 16.41
C GLU A 68 -2.49 -6.21 17.72
N VAL A 69 -1.51 -6.54 18.56
CA VAL A 69 -1.72 -7.27 19.82
C VAL A 69 -2.32 -6.35 20.90
N CYS A 70 -1.92 -5.08 20.94
CA CYS A 70 -2.30 -4.12 21.99
C CYS A 70 -3.44 -3.17 21.60
N LYS A 71 -4.32 -3.53 20.64
CA LYS A 71 -5.45 -2.69 20.20
C LYS A 71 -6.28 -2.21 21.42
N GLY A 72 -6.02 -0.97 21.88
CA GLY A 72 -6.59 -0.39 23.11
C GLY A 72 -5.68 0.56 23.90
N SER A 73 -4.35 0.54 23.72
CA SER A 73 -3.45 1.53 24.35
C SER A 73 -2.29 1.88 23.43
N THR A 74 -2.40 3.01 22.73
CA THR A 74 -1.39 3.53 21.81
C THR A 74 -0.54 4.66 22.41
N ALA A 75 -0.84 5.09 23.64
CA ALA A 75 -0.07 6.12 24.33
C ALA A 75 1.37 5.63 24.59
N GLY A 76 2.35 6.24 23.92
CA GLY A 76 3.78 5.96 24.13
C GLY A 76 4.43 4.99 23.13
N LEU A 77 3.74 4.51 22.09
CA LEU A 77 4.34 3.59 21.11
C LEU A 77 5.50 4.22 20.32
N GLU A 78 5.47 5.54 20.15
CA GLU A 78 6.49 6.31 19.41
C GLU A 78 7.73 6.61 20.26
N SER A 79 7.67 6.48 21.59
CA SER A 79 8.82 6.65 22.50
C SER A 79 9.60 5.36 22.74
N MET A 80 9.15 4.21 22.22
CA MET A 80 9.81 2.91 22.37
C MET A 80 10.91 2.71 21.32
N ILE A 81 12.14 2.97 21.73
CA ILE A 81 13.31 3.02 20.83
C ILE A 81 14.06 1.68 20.80
N SER A 82 13.98 0.87 21.87
CA SER A 82 14.76 -0.37 22.00
C SER A 82 13.98 -1.62 21.59
N LEU A 83 14.68 -2.57 20.94
CA LEU A 83 14.11 -3.88 20.58
C LEU A 83 13.67 -4.66 21.82
N SER A 84 14.45 -4.59 22.91
CA SER A 84 14.14 -5.26 24.18
C SER A 84 12.78 -4.80 24.74
N ASP A 85 12.48 -3.51 24.69
CA ASP A 85 11.24 -2.99 25.26
C ASP A 85 10.02 -3.43 24.44
N LEU A 86 10.14 -3.43 23.11
CA LEU A 86 9.12 -3.97 22.20
C LEU A 86 8.87 -5.45 22.48
N CYS A 87 9.95 -6.24 22.57
CA CYS A 87 9.87 -7.67 22.88
C CYS A 87 9.20 -7.93 24.24
N LYS A 88 9.57 -7.19 25.30
CA LYS A 88 8.97 -7.33 26.64
C LYS A 88 7.47 -7.06 26.64
N GLN A 89 7.02 -6.04 25.91
CA GLN A 89 5.59 -5.69 25.85
C GLN A 89 4.79 -6.73 25.07
N ILE A 90 5.26 -7.14 23.89
CA ILE A 90 4.63 -8.23 23.15
C ILE A 90 4.58 -9.49 24.02
N GLN A 91 5.69 -9.82 24.69
CA GLN A 91 5.75 -10.98 25.57
C GLN A 91 4.71 -10.88 26.70
N SER A 92 4.52 -9.71 27.33
CA SER A 92 3.49 -9.54 28.37
C SER A 92 2.07 -9.81 27.86
N GLU A 93 1.83 -9.60 26.58
CA GLU A 93 0.55 -9.88 25.95
C GLU A 93 0.37 -11.31 25.47
N LEU A 94 1.44 -11.99 25.09
CA LEU A 94 1.41 -13.37 24.60
C LEU A 94 1.59 -14.41 25.72
N TRP A 95 2.31 -14.05 26.79
CA TRP A 95 2.76 -14.98 27.83
C TRP A 95 1.62 -15.74 28.48
N LYS A 96 1.73 -17.08 28.49
CA LYS A 96 0.73 -18.00 29.07
C LYS A 96 -0.70 -17.81 28.55
N LYS A 97 -0.87 -17.14 27.41
CA LYS A 97 -2.16 -16.96 26.74
C LYS A 97 -2.16 -17.78 25.45
N ARG A 98 -3.30 -18.37 25.12
CA ARG A 98 -3.48 -19.08 23.85
C ARG A 98 -3.84 -18.10 22.75
N PHE A 99 -3.13 -18.13 21.62
CA PHE A 99 -3.34 -17.20 20.52
C PHE A 99 -3.08 -17.80 19.13
N LEU A 100 -3.54 -17.08 18.10
CA LEU A 100 -3.11 -17.24 16.71
C LEU A 100 -2.48 -15.94 16.21
N LEU A 101 -1.25 -16.00 15.70
CA LEU A 101 -0.59 -14.89 15.04
C LEU A 101 -0.33 -15.27 13.58
N VAL A 102 -0.91 -14.51 12.64
CA VAL A 102 -0.61 -14.65 11.21
C VAL A 102 0.46 -13.65 10.83
N LEU A 103 1.57 -14.14 10.28
CA LEU A 103 2.63 -13.36 9.65
C LEU A 103 2.54 -13.61 8.15
N ASP A 104 1.91 -12.68 7.44
CA ASP A 104 1.64 -12.78 6.01
C ASP A 104 2.82 -12.22 5.19
N ASP A 105 3.18 -12.94 4.13
CA ASP A 105 4.20 -12.66 3.12
C ASP A 105 5.61 -12.45 3.71
N VAL A 106 6.15 -13.48 4.37
CA VAL A 106 7.51 -13.47 4.92
C VAL A 106 8.54 -13.81 3.84
N TRP A 107 9.51 -12.92 3.60
CA TRP A 107 10.50 -13.02 2.52
C TRP A 107 11.86 -13.58 2.97
N GLU A 108 12.31 -13.21 4.18
CA GLU A 108 13.62 -13.58 4.73
C GLU A 108 13.53 -13.92 6.22
N LEU A 109 14.68 -14.30 6.81
CA LEU A 109 14.77 -14.84 8.18
C LEU A 109 15.48 -13.93 9.17
N ASP A 110 16.13 -12.86 8.72
CA ASP A 110 17.00 -12.04 9.57
C ASP A 110 16.24 -11.49 10.78
N TRP A 111 14.98 -11.09 10.58
CA TRP A 111 14.08 -10.61 11.63
C TRP A 111 13.72 -11.62 12.72
N TRP A 112 13.92 -12.93 12.49
CA TRP A 112 13.58 -13.99 13.46
C TRP A 112 14.56 -14.05 14.65
N GLN A 113 15.69 -13.37 14.55
CA GLN A 113 16.75 -13.36 15.56
C GLN A 113 16.56 -12.24 16.62
N GLY A 114 17.53 -12.09 17.54
CA GLY A 114 17.57 -10.95 18.47
C GLY A 114 16.46 -10.95 19.54
N GLY A 115 16.00 -12.14 19.94
CA GLY A 115 14.96 -12.33 20.96
C GLY A 115 13.53 -12.42 20.42
N VAL A 116 13.31 -12.11 19.12
CA VAL A 116 11.97 -12.16 18.50
C VAL A 116 11.35 -13.56 18.59
N GLU A 117 12.11 -14.60 18.23
CA GLU A 117 11.67 -15.99 18.38
C GLU A 117 11.21 -16.29 19.82
N SER A 118 12.06 -16.01 20.81
CA SER A 118 11.73 -16.29 22.22
C SER A 118 10.49 -15.54 22.71
N THR A 119 10.28 -14.32 22.21
CA THR A 119 9.10 -13.51 22.51
C THR A 119 7.83 -14.12 21.92
N LEU A 120 7.86 -14.50 20.65
CA LEU A 120 6.69 -15.04 19.95
C LEU A 120 6.38 -16.49 20.37
N MET A 121 7.38 -17.25 20.81
CA MET A 121 7.24 -18.63 21.27
C MET A 121 6.81 -18.76 22.75
N GLY A 122 6.64 -17.65 23.48
CA GLY A 122 6.25 -17.63 24.90
C GLY A 122 4.76 -17.87 25.22
N GLY A 123 3.95 -18.32 24.25
CA GLY A 123 2.51 -18.55 24.41
C GLY A 123 2.14 -19.81 25.22
N ALA A 124 0.88 -19.94 25.61
CA ALA A 124 0.37 -21.18 26.23
C ALA A 124 0.17 -22.31 25.21
N MET A 125 0.12 -23.56 25.72
CA MET A 125 -0.12 -24.76 24.91
C MET A 125 -1.31 -24.58 23.96
N GLY A 126 -1.08 -24.93 22.69
CA GLY A 126 -2.08 -24.83 21.63
C GLY A 126 -2.10 -23.48 20.91
N SER A 127 -1.15 -22.60 21.21
CA SER A 127 -0.91 -21.38 20.43
C SER A 127 -0.30 -21.72 19.07
N LYS A 128 -0.61 -20.89 18.08
CA LYS A 128 -0.23 -21.09 16.69
C LYS A 128 0.34 -19.82 16.09
N ILE A 129 1.44 -19.97 15.34
CA ILE A 129 1.92 -18.94 14.43
C ILE A 129 1.74 -19.48 13.01
N LEU A 130 1.01 -18.76 12.16
CA LEU A 130 0.79 -19.10 10.76
C LEU A 130 1.62 -18.16 9.89
N ILE A 131 2.50 -18.71 9.07
CA ILE A 131 3.36 -17.94 8.16
C ILE A 131 2.97 -18.22 6.72
N THR A 132 2.79 -17.20 5.89
CA THR A 132 2.75 -17.39 4.43
C THR A 132 4.09 -16.96 3.84
N SER A 133 4.64 -17.74 2.91
CA SER A 133 5.91 -17.39 2.25
C SER A 133 6.01 -17.95 0.83
N ARG A 134 6.78 -17.28 -0.02
CA ARG A 134 7.21 -17.82 -1.32
C ARG A 134 8.44 -18.71 -1.20
N ASN A 135 9.24 -18.50 -0.16
CA ASN A 135 10.51 -19.17 0.04
C ASN A 135 10.37 -20.29 1.09
N ILE A 136 10.57 -21.52 0.66
CA ILE A 136 10.49 -22.67 1.56
C ILE A 136 11.56 -22.67 2.65
N ASP A 137 12.71 -22.04 2.40
CA ASP A 137 13.80 -22.01 3.37
C ASP A 137 13.50 -21.07 4.54
N VAL A 138 12.65 -20.05 4.34
CA VAL A 138 12.07 -19.26 5.45
C VAL A 138 11.28 -20.19 6.37
N SER A 139 10.37 -21.01 5.83
CA SER A 139 9.57 -21.94 6.62
C SER A 139 10.41 -22.96 7.40
N LYS A 140 11.50 -23.44 6.80
CA LYS A 140 12.45 -24.33 7.49
C LYS A 140 13.22 -23.59 8.59
N GLY A 141 13.70 -22.39 8.30
CA GLY A 141 14.55 -21.63 9.22
C GLY A 141 13.82 -21.15 10.48
N VAL A 142 12.53 -20.82 10.38
CA VAL A 142 11.68 -20.54 11.55
C VAL A 142 11.25 -21.81 12.31
N GLY A 143 11.64 -23.00 11.86
CA GLY A 143 11.27 -24.26 12.51
C GLY A 143 9.78 -24.62 12.36
N ALA A 144 9.16 -24.37 11.19
CA ALA A 144 7.76 -24.72 10.98
C ALA A 144 7.52 -26.23 11.17
N LEU A 145 6.59 -26.56 12.07
CA LEU A 145 6.19 -27.94 12.37
C LEU A 145 5.49 -28.59 11.17
N TYR A 146 4.74 -27.79 10.40
CA TYR A 146 4.04 -28.24 9.21
C TYR A 146 4.12 -27.19 8.10
N MET A 147 4.38 -27.64 6.88
CA MET A 147 4.43 -26.80 5.68
C MET A 147 3.38 -27.28 4.67
N HIS A 148 2.33 -26.48 4.47
CA HIS A 148 1.31 -26.69 3.47
C HIS A 148 1.72 -26.04 2.15
N ARG A 149 2.10 -26.86 1.16
CA ARG A 149 2.37 -26.36 -0.19
C ARG A 149 1.07 -26.23 -0.96
N LEU A 150 0.74 -25.02 -1.40
CA LEU A 150 -0.46 -24.81 -2.21
C LEU A 150 -0.25 -25.33 -3.64
N PRO A 151 -1.13 -26.21 -4.13
CA PRO A 151 -1.09 -26.66 -5.51
C PRO A 151 -1.60 -25.56 -6.45
N LEU A 152 -1.17 -25.64 -7.72
CA LEU A 152 -1.80 -24.89 -8.82
C LEU A 152 -3.27 -25.28 -8.95
N LEU A 153 -4.10 -24.36 -9.45
CA LEU A 153 -5.50 -24.65 -9.69
C LEU A 153 -5.63 -25.78 -10.71
N PRO A 154 -6.48 -26.79 -10.44
CA PRO A 154 -6.86 -27.76 -11.45
C PRO A 154 -7.43 -27.08 -12.70
N LYS A 155 -7.35 -27.77 -13.84
CA LYS A 155 -7.80 -27.23 -15.14
C LYS A 155 -9.27 -26.78 -15.11
N ASP A 156 -10.13 -27.56 -14.47
CA ASP A 156 -11.57 -27.26 -14.41
C ASP A 156 -11.85 -26.07 -13.50
N GLU A 157 -11.14 -25.95 -12.38
CA GLU A 157 -11.25 -24.78 -11.49
C GLU A 157 -10.70 -23.51 -12.13
N SER A 158 -9.56 -23.60 -12.82
CA SER A 158 -9.00 -22.51 -13.63
C SER A 158 -9.98 -22.06 -14.71
N TRP A 159 -10.62 -23.00 -15.39
CA TRP A 159 -11.64 -22.72 -16.41
C TRP A 159 -12.86 -22.02 -15.80
N ASN A 160 -13.35 -22.49 -14.66
CA ASN A 160 -14.48 -21.88 -13.97
C ASN A 160 -14.16 -20.46 -13.47
N LEU A 161 -12.97 -20.27 -12.91
CA LEU A 161 -12.50 -18.95 -12.47
C LEU A 161 -12.36 -17.97 -13.64
N PHE A 162 -11.81 -18.44 -14.77
CA PHE A 162 -11.73 -17.66 -16.00
C PHE A 162 -13.10 -17.21 -16.48
N LEU A 163 -14.07 -18.14 -16.60
CA LEU A 163 -15.44 -17.82 -17.01
C LEU A 163 -16.09 -16.80 -16.07
N LYS A 164 -15.91 -16.98 -14.76
CA LYS A 164 -16.42 -16.06 -13.73
C LYS A 164 -15.85 -14.65 -13.91
N LYS A 165 -14.56 -14.50 -14.21
CA LYS A 165 -13.91 -13.20 -14.36
C LYS A 165 -14.17 -12.55 -15.72
N ALA A 166 -14.28 -13.35 -16.77
CA ALA A 166 -14.70 -12.90 -18.09
C ALA A 166 -16.17 -12.47 -18.15
N LEU A 167 -16.97 -12.82 -17.13
CA LEU A 167 -18.44 -12.71 -17.13
C LEU A 167 -19.05 -13.35 -18.37
N ARG A 168 -18.57 -14.55 -18.72
CA ARG A 168 -19.06 -15.33 -19.85
C ARG A 168 -19.51 -16.70 -19.39
N THR A 169 -20.45 -17.28 -20.11
CA THR A 169 -20.86 -18.67 -19.89
C THR A 169 -20.23 -19.61 -20.90
N LYS A 170 -20.10 -20.89 -20.54
CA LYS A 170 -19.65 -21.94 -21.46
C LYS A 170 -20.52 -21.97 -22.72
N ASN A 171 -21.83 -21.79 -22.60
CA ASN A 171 -22.77 -21.85 -23.72
C ASN A 171 -22.57 -20.70 -24.71
N GLU A 172 -22.31 -19.49 -24.23
CA GLU A 172 -21.98 -18.34 -25.09
C GLU A 172 -20.73 -18.59 -25.91
N LEU A 173 -19.67 -19.10 -25.28
CA LEU A 173 -18.41 -19.40 -25.97
C LEU A 173 -18.56 -20.53 -26.99
N VAL A 174 -19.41 -21.53 -26.72
CA VAL A 174 -19.73 -22.59 -27.68
C VAL A 174 -20.48 -22.02 -28.88
N LYS A 175 -21.53 -21.22 -28.65
CA LYS A 175 -22.34 -20.59 -29.71
C LYS A 175 -21.49 -19.75 -30.65
N GLN A 176 -20.49 -19.05 -30.11
CA GLN A 176 -19.57 -18.20 -30.89
C GLN A 176 -18.31 -18.93 -31.38
N LYS A 177 -18.19 -20.24 -31.17
CA LYS A 177 -17.01 -21.05 -31.55
C LYS A 177 -15.68 -20.52 -30.95
N LEU A 178 -15.75 -19.99 -29.74
CA LEU A 178 -14.62 -19.41 -28.99
C LEU A 178 -14.06 -20.35 -27.92
N GLN A 179 -14.78 -21.41 -27.55
CA GLN A 179 -14.44 -22.26 -26.41
C GLN A 179 -13.01 -22.82 -26.47
N ASP A 180 -12.56 -23.28 -27.64
CA ASP A 180 -11.22 -23.87 -27.78
C ASP A 180 -10.11 -22.82 -27.64
N ILE A 181 -10.34 -21.61 -28.15
CA ILE A 181 -9.41 -20.48 -28.00
C ILE A 181 -9.35 -20.06 -26.53
N ALA A 182 -10.50 -19.96 -25.87
CA ALA A 182 -10.59 -19.65 -24.45
C ALA A 182 -9.84 -20.69 -23.59
N LYS A 183 -10.03 -21.99 -23.87
CA LYS A 183 -9.29 -23.06 -23.17
C LYS A 183 -7.79 -23.00 -23.43
N LYS A 184 -7.36 -22.61 -24.64
CA LYS A 184 -5.94 -22.37 -24.97
C LYS A 184 -5.37 -21.24 -24.10
N ILE A 185 -6.10 -20.12 -23.97
CA ILE A 185 -5.71 -18.99 -23.11
C ILE A 185 -5.58 -19.46 -21.65
N VAL A 186 -6.60 -20.13 -21.10
CA VAL A 186 -6.57 -20.61 -19.71
C VAL A 186 -5.42 -21.59 -19.46
N LYS A 187 -5.11 -22.46 -20.44
CA LYS A 187 -3.96 -23.35 -20.36
C LYS A 187 -2.63 -22.58 -20.28
N LYS A 188 -2.51 -21.45 -20.98
CA LYS A 188 -1.31 -20.61 -20.96
C LYS A 188 -1.10 -19.90 -19.61
N CYS A 189 -2.18 -19.61 -18.86
CA CYS A 189 -2.10 -19.04 -17.50
C CYS A 189 -1.54 -20.00 -16.44
N GLY A 190 -1.21 -21.25 -16.78
CA GLY A 190 -0.49 -22.16 -15.89
C GLY A 190 -1.21 -22.61 -14.60
N GLY A 191 -2.46 -22.21 -14.37
CA GLY A 191 -3.21 -22.53 -13.14
C GLY A 191 -2.91 -21.60 -11.96
N LEU A 192 -2.23 -20.46 -12.18
CA LEU A 192 -2.07 -19.42 -11.17
C LEU A 192 -3.37 -18.59 -11.04
N PRO A 193 -4.04 -18.57 -9.88
CA PRO A 193 -5.29 -17.84 -9.70
C PRO A 193 -5.21 -16.38 -10.14
N LEU A 194 -4.16 -15.64 -9.74
CA LEU A 194 -4.02 -14.23 -10.10
C LEU A 194 -3.99 -14.03 -11.62
N GLU A 195 -3.15 -14.80 -12.32
CA GLU A 195 -3.03 -14.71 -13.78
C GLU A 195 -4.32 -15.09 -14.49
N VAL A 196 -4.97 -16.19 -14.08
CA VAL A 196 -6.27 -16.61 -14.60
C VAL A 196 -7.33 -15.52 -14.39
N GLN A 197 -7.32 -14.84 -13.25
CA GLN A 197 -8.29 -13.78 -12.96
C GLN A 197 -8.05 -12.53 -13.80
N THR A 198 -6.80 -12.06 -13.88
CA THR A 198 -6.46 -10.84 -14.64
C THR A 198 -6.71 -11.06 -16.13
N VAL A 199 -6.29 -12.21 -16.69
CA VAL A 199 -6.55 -12.56 -18.10
C VAL A 199 -8.04 -12.79 -18.35
N GLY A 200 -8.76 -13.44 -17.43
CA GLY A 200 -10.22 -13.53 -17.50
C GLY A 200 -10.88 -12.15 -17.57
N SER A 201 -10.41 -11.22 -16.74
CA SER A 201 -10.91 -9.84 -16.70
C SER A 201 -10.55 -9.06 -17.97
N LEU A 202 -9.38 -9.29 -18.57
CA LEU A 202 -9.04 -8.81 -19.91
C LEU A 202 -10.04 -9.34 -20.95
N MET A 203 -10.33 -10.65 -20.94
CA MET A 203 -11.24 -11.23 -21.93
C MET A 203 -12.70 -10.73 -21.80
N ARG A 204 -13.05 -10.13 -20.66
CA ARG A 204 -14.32 -9.41 -20.49
C ARG A 204 -14.42 -8.18 -21.39
N THR A 205 -13.31 -7.48 -21.65
CA THR A 205 -13.28 -6.24 -22.45
C THR A 205 -13.31 -6.52 -23.96
N LYS A 206 -13.02 -7.75 -24.36
CA LYS A 206 -13.01 -8.17 -25.76
C LYS A 206 -14.42 -8.46 -26.28
N SER A 207 -14.63 -8.14 -27.55
CA SER A 207 -15.85 -8.52 -28.25
C SER A 207 -15.93 -10.06 -28.36
N MET A 208 -17.12 -10.58 -28.67
CA MET A 208 -17.34 -12.02 -28.87
C MET A 208 -16.94 -12.47 -30.29
N GLU A 209 -15.90 -11.86 -30.85
CA GLU A 209 -15.38 -12.17 -32.18
C GLU A 209 -14.12 -13.03 -32.11
N LYS A 210 -13.99 -13.97 -33.04
CA LYS A 210 -12.87 -14.91 -33.07
C LYS A 210 -11.50 -14.23 -33.23
N ALA A 211 -11.45 -13.11 -33.97
CA ALA A 211 -10.23 -12.36 -34.22
C ALA A 211 -9.65 -11.77 -32.92
N GLU A 212 -10.48 -11.05 -32.13
CA GLU A 212 -10.08 -10.45 -30.86
C GLU A 212 -9.53 -11.48 -29.86
N TRP A 213 -10.14 -12.67 -29.79
CA TRP A 213 -9.68 -13.73 -28.90
C TRP A 213 -8.37 -14.36 -29.37
N LYS A 214 -8.16 -14.44 -30.69
CA LYS A 214 -6.90 -14.94 -31.26
C LYS A 214 -5.74 -14.00 -31.00
N VAL A 215 -5.94 -12.69 -31.07
CA VAL A 215 -4.89 -11.69 -30.75
C VAL A 215 -4.29 -11.98 -29.38
N VAL A 216 -5.13 -12.25 -28.37
CA VAL A 216 -4.66 -12.63 -27.03
C VAL A 216 -4.05 -14.03 -27.00
N ALA A 217 -4.72 -15.02 -27.59
CA ALA A 217 -4.28 -16.42 -27.52
C ALA A 217 -2.96 -16.70 -28.25
N ASP A 218 -2.67 -15.94 -29.31
CA ASP A 218 -1.53 -16.14 -30.21
C ASP A 218 -0.43 -15.08 -30.00
N SER A 219 -0.57 -14.18 -29.03
CA SER A 219 0.44 -13.18 -28.71
C SER A 219 1.80 -13.79 -28.32
N GLU A 220 2.88 -13.17 -28.79
CA GLU A 220 4.26 -13.52 -28.47
C GLU A 220 4.62 -13.25 -27.01
N ILE A 221 3.85 -12.40 -26.30
CA ILE A 221 4.09 -12.09 -24.89
C ILE A 221 4.04 -13.35 -24.03
N TRP A 222 3.24 -14.35 -24.41
CA TRP A 222 3.18 -15.64 -23.70
C TRP A 222 4.51 -16.38 -23.63
N ASP A 223 5.40 -16.14 -24.60
CA ASP A 223 6.72 -16.76 -24.68
C ASP A 223 7.81 -15.85 -24.09
N TRP A 224 7.46 -14.62 -23.69
CA TRP A 224 8.37 -13.68 -23.08
C TRP A 224 8.85 -14.18 -21.72
N LYS A 225 10.15 -13.99 -21.48
CA LYS A 225 10.80 -14.28 -20.20
C LYS A 225 11.64 -13.10 -19.79
N MET A 226 11.70 -12.84 -18.49
CA MET A 226 12.59 -11.81 -17.96
C MET A 226 14.05 -12.09 -18.34
N PRO A 227 14.81 -11.06 -18.79
CA PRO A 227 16.23 -11.22 -19.07
C PRO A 227 17.00 -11.61 -17.79
N ALA A 228 17.91 -12.57 -17.91
CA ALA A 228 18.72 -13.05 -16.79
C ALA A 228 19.58 -11.95 -16.13
N SER A 229 19.95 -10.90 -16.87
CA SER A 229 20.72 -9.75 -16.36
C SER A 229 19.93 -8.82 -15.43
N SER A 230 18.62 -9.02 -15.30
CA SER A 230 17.74 -8.29 -14.37
C SER A 230 17.63 -8.96 -13.00
N SER A 231 18.33 -10.09 -12.79
CA SER A 231 18.38 -10.83 -11.52
C SER A 231 19.19 -10.13 -10.43
N SER A 232 19.17 -8.80 -10.39
CA SER A 232 19.21 -8.13 -9.09
C SER A 232 17.94 -8.55 -8.35
N SER A 233 18.03 -8.81 -7.06
CA SER A 233 16.99 -9.29 -6.14
C SER A 233 15.74 -8.39 -5.99
N GLN A 234 15.34 -7.64 -7.01
CA GLN A 234 14.32 -6.61 -6.97
C GLN A 234 12.94 -7.08 -7.47
N TYR A 235 12.88 -8.12 -8.31
CA TYR A 235 11.63 -8.61 -8.88
C TYR A 235 11.59 -10.14 -8.87
N ASP A 236 10.43 -10.72 -8.53
CA ASP A 236 10.13 -12.09 -8.90
C ASP A 236 9.86 -12.19 -10.41
N SER A 237 9.80 -13.41 -10.97
CA SER A 237 9.49 -13.61 -12.38
C SER A 237 8.12 -13.00 -12.74
N ILE A 238 8.13 -11.97 -13.60
CA ILE A 238 6.90 -11.33 -14.08
C ILE A 238 6.13 -12.30 -14.97
N LEU A 239 4.83 -12.45 -14.68
CA LEU A 239 3.96 -13.39 -15.37
C LEU A 239 3.46 -12.82 -16.72
N PRO A 240 3.62 -13.54 -17.84
CA PRO A 240 3.20 -13.09 -19.17
C PRO A 240 1.73 -12.66 -19.28
N GLY A 241 0.80 -13.37 -18.65
CA GLY A 241 -0.63 -13.02 -18.68
C GLY A 241 -0.93 -11.68 -18.02
N LEU A 242 -0.11 -11.25 -17.05
CA LEU A 242 -0.24 -9.93 -16.43
C LEU A 242 0.28 -8.82 -17.36
N ILE A 243 1.40 -9.06 -18.06
CA ILE A 243 1.91 -8.14 -19.10
C ILE A 243 0.86 -7.96 -20.20
N LEU A 244 0.27 -9.06 -20.68
CA LEU A 244 -0.81 -9.02 -21.68
C LEU A 244 -1.99 -8.18 -21.23
N SER A 245 -2.39 -8.34 -19.97
CA SER A 245 -3.51 -7.58 -19.40
C SER A 245 -3.18 -6.09 -19.33
N TYR A 246 -1.95 -5.73 -18.98
CA TYR A 246 -1.46 -4.35 -18.98
C TYR A 246 -1.37 -3.74 -20.40
N ASP A 247 -0.80 -4.47 -21.36
CA ASP A 247 -0.61 -4.00 -22.75
C ASP A 247 -1.94 -3.68 -23.45
N ASN A 248 -3.03 -4.30 -22.99
CA ASN A 248 -4.37 -4.09 -23.50
C ASN A 248 -5.18 -3.05 -22.70
N LEU A 249 -4.58 -2.36 -21.72
CA LEU A 249 -5.23 -1.25 -21.00
C LEU A 249 -5.26 0.03 -21.84
N PRO A 250 -6.33 0.84 -21.71
CA PRO A 250 -6.30 2.22 -22.18
C PRO A 250 -5.14 3.02 -21.56
N PRO A 251 -4.46 3.92 -22.30
CA PRO A 251 -3.28 4.65 -21.83
C PRO A 251 -3.46 5.40 -20.50
N TYR A 252 -4.67 5.94 -20.26
CA TYR A 252 -5.01 6.64 -19.03
C TYR A 252 -5.00 5.68 -17.81
N LEU A 253 -5.53 4.46 -17.94
CA LEU A 253 -5.48 3.45 -16.88
C LEU A 253 -4.07 2.91 -16.67
N SER A 254 -3.31 2.72 -17.74
CA SER A 254 -1.93 2.25 -17.67
C SER A 254 -1.06 3.17 -16.81
N SER A 255 -1.23 4.49 -16.96
CA SER A 255 -0.49 5.49 -16.19
C SER A 255 -0.89 5.50 -14.71
N CYS A 256 -2.20 5.39 -14.43
CA CYS A 256 -2.74 5.24 -13.07
C CYS A 256 -2.25 3.95 -12.38
N PHE A 257 -2.17 2.83 -13.12
CA PHE A 257 -1.66 1.57 -12.60
C PHE A 257 -0.17 1.66 -12.23
N ILE A 258 0.68 2.19 -13.14
CA ILE A 258 2.11 2.37 -12.86
C ILE A 258 2.31 3.29 -11.65
N TYR A 259 1.52 4.35 -11.53
CA TYR A 259 1.57 5.26 -10.38
C TYR A 259 1.55 4.52 -9.04
N CYS A 260 0.73 3.48 -8.92
CA CYS A 260 0.58 2.75 -7.67
C CYS A 260 1.87 2.06 -7.18
N CYS A 261 2.86 1.84 -8.04
CA CYS A 261 4.12 1.18 -7.65
C CYS A 261 5.02 2.07 -6.77
N ILE A 262 4.73 3.38 -6.65
CA ILE A 262 5.45 4.26 -5.71
C ILE A 262 5.13 3.89 -4.26
N PHE A 263 3.97 3.30 -3.99
CA PHE A 263 3.66 2.84 -2.65
C PHE A 263 4.44 1.56 -2.37
N PRO A 264 4.96 1.36 -1.15
CA PRO A 264 5.62 0.11 -0.79
C PRO A 264 4.69 -1.09 -1.03
N LYS A 265 5.28 -2.28 -1.25
CA LYS A 265 4.54 -3.54 -1.19
C LYS A 265 3.73 -3.63 0.10
N ASP A 266 2.55 -4.22 -0.01
CA ASP A 266 1.54 -4.28 1.04
C ASP A 266 0.94 -2.97 1.57
N HIS A 267 1.29 -1.81 1.00
CA HIS A 267 0.75 -0.54 1.47
C HIS A 267 -0.75 -0.42 1.16
N GLU A 268 -1.55 -0.19 2.21
CA GLU A 268 -2.96 0.18 2.06
C GLU A 268 -3.08 1.66 1.72
N ILE A 269 -3.58 1.95 0.52
CA ILE A 269 -3.73 3.31 0.00
C ILE A 269 -5.16 3.76 0.22
N LYS A 270 -5.38 4.80 1.02
CA LYS A 270 -6.72 5.39 1.15
C LYS A 270 -7.23 5.87 -0.21
N ARG A 271 -8.44 5.44 -0.59
CA ARG A 271 -9.03 5.73 -1.90
C ARG A 271 -9.06 7.21 -2.26
N LYS A 272 -9.57 8.05 -1.33
CA LYS A 272 -9.66 9.51 -1.49
C LYS A 272 -8.28 10.15 -1.72
N ARG A 273 -7.25 9.65 -1.03
CA ARG A 273 -5.87 10.13 -1.15
C ARG A 273 -5.30 9.81 -2.52
N LEU A 274 -5.51 8.60 -3.04
CA LEU A 274 -5.05 8.23 -4.38
C LEU A 274 -5.71 9.09 -5.46
N ILE A 275 -7.01 9.35 -5.34
CA ILE A 275 -7.76 10.23 -6.26
C ILE A 275 -7.13 11.61 -6.32
N MET A 276 -6.96 12.27 -5.18
CA MET A 276 -6.37 13.61 -5.12
C MET A 276 -4.95 13.64 -5.68
N GLN A 277 -4.17 12.59 -5.43
CA GLN A 277 -2.83 12.47 -5.96
C GLN A 277 -2.81 12.30 -7.48
N TRP A 278 -3.71 11.49 -8.06
CA TRP A 278 -3.85 11.34 -9.51
C TRP A 278 -4.30 12.63 -10.19
N VAL A 279 -5.26 13.34 -9.60
CA VAL A 279 -5.73 14.65 -10.10
C VAL A 279 -4.59 15.67 -10.06
N ALA A 280 -3.92 15.82 -8.93
CA ALA A 280 -2.79 16.75 -8.77
C ALA A 280 -1.60 16.40 -9.68
N HIS A 281 -1.37 15.10 -9.93
CA HIS A 281 -0.35 14.66 -10.86
C HIS A 281 -0.69 15.04 -12.32
N GLY A 282 -1.98 15.01 -12.67
CA GLY A 282 -2.50 15.23 -14.01
C GLY A 282 -2.73 13.92 -14.78
N LEU A 283 -3.03 12.83 -14.08
CA LEU A 283 -3.36 11.52 -14.69
C LEU A 283 -4.83 11.39 -15.10
N ILE A 284 -5.67 12.31 -14.63
CA ILE A 284 -7.11 12.26 -14.83
C ILE A 284 -7.50 13.21 -15.94
N GLU A 285 -8.21 12.70 -16.94
CA GLU A 285 -8.74 13.50 -18.03
C GLU A 285 -9.80 14.48 -17.51
N GLU A 286 -9.64 15.76 -17.83
CA GLU A 286 -10.66 16.78 -17.63
C GLU A 286 -11.68 16.69 -18.77
N LYS A 287 -12.95 16.50 -18.42
CA LYS A 287 -14.07 16.43 -19.37
C LYS A 287 -15.03 17.57 -19.07
N GLU A 288 -15.60 18.15 -20.12
CA GLU A 288 -16.66 19.16 -19.96
C GLU A 288 -17.79 18.59 -19.08
N ASP A 289 -18.24 19.39 -18.11
CA ASP A 289 -19.33 19.09 -17.18
C ASP A 289 -19.16 17.85 -16.26
N ILE A 290 -17.99 17.20 -16.23
CA ILE A 290 -17.73 16.06 -15.33
C ILE A 290 -16.61 16.41 -14.35
N ASP A 291 -16.90 16.28 -13.05
CA ASP A 291 -15.91 16.45 -12.01
C ASP A 291 -14.77 15.42 -12.16
N VAL A 292 -13.52 15.91 -12.15
CA VAL A 292 -12.30 15.09 -12.20
C VAL A 292 -12.28 14.00 -11.12
N GLU A 293 -12.84 14.24 -9.94
CA GLU A 293 -12.93 13.21 -8.90
C GLU A 293 -13.85 12.05 -9.31
N VAL A 294 -14.92 12.32 -10.06
CA VAL A 294 -15.82 11.28 -10.58
C VAL A 294 -15.11 10.44 -11.63
N THR A 295 -14.38 11.08 -12.55
CA THR A 295 -13.54 10.37 -13.53
C THR A 295 -12.48 9.52 -12.85
N ALA A 296 -11.79 10.05 -11.83
CA ALA A 296 -10.79 9.31 -11.07
C ALA A 296 -11.39 8.09 -10.33
N LYS A 297 -12.58 8.24 -9.74
CA LYS A 297 -13.30 7.12 -9.11
C LYS A 297 -13.60 6.04 -10.14
N GLN A 298 -14.04 6.40 -11.34
CA GLN A 298 -14.30 5.44 -12.42
C GLN A 298 -13.03 4.70 -12.84
N TYR A 299 -11.88 5.38 -12.95
CA TYR A 299 -10.61 4.73 -13.29
C TYR A 299 -10.19 3.69 -12.23
N ILE A 300 -10.41 3.97 -10.95
CA ILE A 300 -10.20 2.99 -9.87
C ILE A 300 -11.11 1.77 -10.07
N GLU A 301 -12.40 1.99 -10.34
CA GLU A 301 -13.35 0.90 -10.59
C GLU A 301 -12.96 0.05 -11.80
N ASP A 302 -12.44 0.68 -12.86
CA ASP A 302 -11.97 -0.02 -14.04
C ASP A 302 -10.73 -0.88 -13.76
N LEU A 303 -9.77 -0.38 -12.96
CA LEU A 303 -8.60 -1.13 -12.52
C LEU A 303 -8.96 -2.29 -11.59
N ILE A 304 -9.92 -2.10 -10.68
CA ILE A 304 -10.46 -3.17 -9.82
C ILE A 304 -11.14 -4.24 -10.69
N ARG A 305 -11.92 -3.81 -11.68
CA ARG A 305 -12.61 -4.72 -12.61
C ARG A 305 -11.63 -5.55 -13.44
N CYS A 306 -10.47 -5.00 -13.76
CA CYS A 306 -9.38 -5.72 -14.44
C CYS A 306 -8.61 -6.67 -13.50
N SER A 307 -8.98 -6.74 -12.21
CA SER A 307 -8.24 -7.46 -11.18
C SER A 307 -6.76 -7.01 -11.08
N LEU A 308 -6.52 -5.69 -11.26
CA LEU A 308 -5.19 -5.08 -11.17
C LEU A 308 -4.96 -4.33 -9.84
N ILE A 309 -6.04 -3.96 -9.16
CA ILE A 309 -6.01 -3.36 -7.81
C ILE A 309 -7.10 -4.06 -6.99
N GLU A 310 -6.80 -4.34 -5.73
CA GLU A 310 -7.76 -4.91 -4.78
C GLU A 310 -8.33 -3.81 -3.89
N GLU A 311 -9.63 -3.87 -3.60
CA GLU A 311 -10.25 -3.03 -2.57
C GLU A 311 -10.34 -3.82 -1.25
N THR A 312 -9.98 -3.16 -0.16
CA THR A 312 -9.95 -3.72 1.20
C THR A 312 -10.58 -2.74 2.18
N ASP A 313 -11.16 -3.24 3.27
CA ASP A 313 -11.68 -2.35 4.33
C ASP A 313 -10.54 -1.68 5.10
N ASP A 314 -10.65 -0.38 5.36
CA ASP A 314 -9.75 0.36 6.25
C ASP A 314 -10.00 -0.12 7.69
N ARG A 315 -9.05 -0.90 8.22
CA ARG A 315 -9.13 -1.48 9.57
C ARG A 315 -8.93 -0.46 10.69
N THR A 316 -8.45 0.74 10.38
CA THR A 316 -7.98 1.72 11.36
C THR A 316 -8.99 2.84 11.57
N TYR A 317 -9.57 3.37 10.49
CA TYR A 317 -10.47 4.53 10.56
C TYR A 317 -11.84 4.29 9.89
N GLY A 318 -12.08 3.08 9.36
CA GLY A 318 -13.25 2.79 8.54
C GLY A 318 -13.17 3.38 7.13
N GLY A 319 -13.93 2.82 6.20
CA GLY A 319 -13.91 3.18 4.78
C GLY A 319 -13.18 2.15 3.90
N SER A 320 -12.91 2.50 2.63
CA SER A 320 -12.21 1.61 1.69
C SER A 320 -10.78 2.07 1.37
N CYS A 321 -9.88 1.09 1.38
CA CYS A 321 -8.48 1.18 0.99
C CYS A 321 -8.26 0.39 -0.30
N LEU A 322 -7.20 0.73 -1.00
CA LEU A 322 -6.75 0.06 -2.20
C LEU A 322 -5.40 -0.60 -1.91
N LYS A 323 -5.21 -1.82 -2.41
CA LYS A 323 -3.96 -2.56 -2.28
C LYS A 323 -3.54 -3.08 -3.65
N LEU A 324 -2.28 -2.86 -4.00
CA LEU A 324 -1.67 -3.48 -5.16
C LEU A 324 -1.02 -4.80 -4.72
N HIS A 325 -1.40 -5.92 -5.35
CA HIS A 325 -0.76 -7.21 -5.07
C HIS A 325 0.72 -7.16 -5.47
N ASP A 326 1.64 -7.76 -4.70
CA ASP A 326 3.08 -7.58 -4.95
C ASP A 326 3.55 -8.07 -6.33
N VAL A 327 2.93 -9.11 -6.91
CA VAL A 327 3.26 -9.54 -8.29
C VAL A 327 2.87 -8.47 -9.32
N LEU A 328 1.76 -7.75 -9.07
CA LEU A 328 1.34 -6.62 -9.89
C LEU A 328 2.18 -5.37 -9.59
N HIS A 329 2.66 -5.22 -8.36
CA HIS A 329 3.63 -4.19 -7.98
C HIS A 329 4.95 -4.38 -8.72
N ASP A 330 5.46 -5.61 -8.80
CA ASP A 330 6.67 -5.96 -9.54
C ASP A 330 6.50 -5.63 -11.04
N LEU A 331 5.35 -5.97 -11.63
CA LEU A 331 5.01 -5.59 -13.00
C LEU A 331 5.00 -4.07 -13.19
N ALA A 332 4.27 -3.34 -12.33
CA ALA A 332 4.16 -1.89 -12.42
C ALA A 332 5.52 -1.19 -12.25
N SER A 333 6.36 -1.70 -11.35
CA SER A 333 7.72 -1.20 -11.12
C SER A 333 8.66 -1.52 -12.28
N TYR A 334 8.56 -2.71 -12.87
CA TYR A 334 9.32 -3.08 -14.06
C TYR A 334 8.99 -2.15 -15.24
N ILE A 335 7.69 -1.86 -15.46
CA ILE A 335 7.25 -0.96 -16.53
C ILE A 335 7.64 0.50 -16.22
N GLY A 336 7.43 0.96 -14.99
CA GLY A 336 7.80 2.31 -14.54
C GLY A 336 9.32 2.55 -14.57
N GLY A 337 10.10 1.47 -14.50
CA GLY A 337 11.54 1.47 -14.72
C GLY A 337 12.28 2.41 -13.79
N LYS A 338 13.11 3.30 -14.35
CA LYS A 338 13.94 4.23 -13.56
C LYS A 338 13.20 5.51 -13.16
N GLU A 339 12.03 5.78 -13.74
CA GLU A 339 11.27 7.01 -13.46
C GLU A 339 10.50 6.92 -12.14
N TYR A 340 10.08 5.71 -11.77
CA TYR A 340 9.40 5.41 -10.51
C TYR A 340 10.38 4.71 -9.56
N ARG A 341 10.61 5.29 -8.38
CA ARG A 341 11.57 4.74 -7.41
C ARG A 341 11.04 4.77 -5.99
N HIS A 342 11.44 3.75 -5.23
CA HIS A 342 11.32 3.69 -3.78
C HIS A 342 12.71 3.67 -3.14
N ALA A 343 12.84 4.33 -1.98
CA ALA A 343 14.04 4.44 -1.14
C ALA A 343 15.26 5.18 -1.70
N SER A 344 15.43 5.27 -3.03
CA SER A 344 16.59 5.96 -3.64
C SER A 344 16.21 6.69 -4.91
N ALA A 345 16.92 7.76 -5.23
CA ALA A 345 16.73 8.53 -6.45
C ALA A 345 17.92 8.39 -7.40
N THR A 346 17.65 8.55 -8.68
CA THR A 346 18.66 8.67 -9.75
C THR A 346 18.31 9.86 -10.62
N GLU A 347 19.20 10.28 -11.52
CA GLU A 347 18.95 11.42 -12.44
C GLU A 347 17.73 11.24 -13.37
N LYS A 348 17.22 10.01 -13.49
CA LYS A 348 16.03 9.65 -14.28
C LYS A 348 14.74 9.61 -13.44
N THR A 349 14.84 9.73 -12.12
CA THR A 349 13.71 9.63 -11.21
C THR A 349 12.79 10.83 -11.34
N ARG A 350 11.50 10.56 -11.53
CA ARG A 350 10.42 11.56 -11.58
C ARG A 350 9.42 11.37 -10.44
N HIS A 351 9.27 10.14 -9.93
CA HIS A 351 8.35 9.80 -8.86
C HIS A 351 9.13 9.09 -7.76
N LEU A 352 9.26 9.72 -6.60
CA LEU A 352 10.05 9.21 -5.49
C LEU A 352 9.16 8.95 -4.27
N SER A 353 9.28 7.75 -3.72
CA SER A 353 8.67 7.38 -2.46
C SER A 353 9.73 6.94 -1.46
N LEU A 354 9.64 7.52 -0.28
CA LEU A 354 10.48 7.26 0.89
C LEU A 354 9.60 6.78 2.06
N LEU A 355 8.41 6.28 1.76
CA LEU A 355 7.52 5.69 2.75
C LEU A 355 8.16 4.44 3.34
N GLY A 356 8.25 4.39 4.68
CA GLY A 356 8.89 3.28 5.39
C GLY A 356 10.42 3.28 5.33
N VAL A 357 11.04 4.39 4.91
CA VAL A 357 12.48 4.57 4.92
C VAL A 357 12.82 5.55 6.04
N ASP A 358 13.44 5.03 7.10
CA ASP A 358 13.93 5.83 8.23
C ASP A 358 15.33 6.37 7.94
N ASP A 359 15.46 7.17 6.87
CA ASP A 359 16.74 7.77 6.54
C ASP A 359 16.63 9.19 5.98
N ALA A 360 17.21 10.14 6.70
CA ALA A 360 17.39 11.52 6.23
C ALA A 360 18.40 11.57 5.07
N GLU A 361 19.30 10.59 4.96
CA GLU A 361 20.35 10.53 3.96
C GLU A 361 19.79 10.34 2.55
N ALA A 362 18.76 9.50 2.36
CA ALA A 362 18.15 9.26 1.04
C ALA A 362 17.60 10.55 0.41
N VAL A 363 17.08 11.46 1.22
CA VAL A 363 16.50 12.74 0.76
C VAL A 363 17.60 13.74 0.45
N MET A 364 18.62 13.80 1.33
CA MET A 364 19.79 14.64 1.10
C MET A 364 20.53 14.22 -0.18
N GLN A 365 20.67 12.92 -0.43
CA GLN A 365 21.22 12.38 -1.68
C GLN A 365 20.34 12.76 -2.90
N CYS A 366 19.01 12.70 -2.79
CA CYS A 366 18.12 13.16 -3.86
C CYS A 366 18.28 14.66 -4.14
N ASN A 367 18.39 15.47 -3.09
CA ASN A 367 18.61 16.92 -3.20
C ASN A 367 19.97 17.26 -3.82
N ALA A 368 21.03 16.52 -3.47
CA ALA A 368 22.39 16.74 -3.95
C ALA A 368 22.62 16.25 -5.39
N SER A 369 21.92 15.18 -5.82
CA SER A 369 22.15 14.52 -7.12
C SER A 369 21.55 15.23 -8.33
N GLY A 370 20.96 16.43 -8.17
CA GLY A 370 20.25 17.14 -9.25
C GLY A 370 18.95 16.46 -9.72
N ALA A 371 18.65 15.25 -9.23
CA ALA A 371 17.41 14.52 -9.50
C ALA A 371 16.18 15.27 -8.98
N ALA A 372 16.30 15.95 -7.82
CA ALA A 372 15.21 16.70 -7.19
C ALA A 372 14.51 17.69 -8.14
N ASN A 373 15.24 18.34 -9.06
CA ASN A 373 14.66 19.29 -10.02
C ASN A 373 13.70 18.64 -11.04
N LYS A 374 13.76 17.31 -11.22
CA LYS A 374 12.91 16.54 -12.14
C LYS A 374 11.78 15.82 -11.43
N VAL A 375 11.82 15.73 -10.10
CA VAL A 375 10.82 15.01 -9.31
C VAL A 375 9.49 15.76 -9.32
N TRP A 376 8.43 15.04 -9.68
CA TRP A 376 7.04 15.48 -9.69
C TRP A 376 6.31 15.02 -8.44
N ILE A 377 6.75 13.93 -7.82
CA ILE A 377 6.13 13.34 -6.63
C ILE A 377 7.18 13.02 -5.59
N LEU A 378 6.93 13.44 -4.36
CA LEU A 378 7.70 13.04 -3.18
C LEU A 378 6.73 12.59 -2.07
N LEU A 379 6.79 11.30 -1.73
CA LEU A 379 6.08 10.76 -0.57
C LEU A 379 7.08 10.42 0.53
N SER A 380 6.93 10.97 1.72
CA SER A 380 7.80 10.67 2.86
C SER A 380 7.07 10.77 4.18
N THR A 381 7.59 10.04 5.18
CA THR A 381 7.07 10.06 6.56
C THR A 381 8.06 10.55 7.62
N SER A 382 9.32 10.75 7.25
CA SER A 382 10.42 10.91 8.21
C SER A 382 11.36 12.07 7.87
N LEU A 383 10.89 13.06 7.08
CA LEU A 383 11.72 14.23 6.76
C LEU A 383 11.95 15.07 8.02
N SER A 384 13.21 15.33 8.34
CA SER A 384 13.61 16.16 9.49
C SER A 384 14.23 17.49 9.08
N SER A 385 14.89 17.61 7.92
CA SER A 385 15.69 18.82 7.62
C SER A 385 15.79 19.13 6.12
N VAL A 386 14.65 19.18 5.43
CA VAL A 386 14.65 19.31 3.96
C VAL A 386 14.37 20.74 3.54
N GLU A 387 15.32 21.33 2.82
CA GLU A 387 15.06 22.51 2.00
C GLU A 387 14.40 22.09 0.68
N PHE A 388 13.33 22.79 0.30
CA PHE A 388 12.57 22.50 -0.92
C PHE A 388 13.10 23.24 -2.16
N THR A 389 14.20 23.97 -2.03
CA THR A 389 14.79 24.85 -3.05
C THR A 389 15.08 24.13 -4.38
N ASN A 390 15.39 22.82 -4.33
CA ASN A 390 15.70 22.00 -5.49
C ASN A 390 14.49 21.27 -6.11
N PHE A 391 13.29 21.35 -5.53
CA PHE A 391 12.11 20.61 -5.99
C PHE A 391 11.20 21.45 -6.90
N LYS A 392 11.76 22.03 -7.96
CA LYS A 392 11.08 23.03 -8.82
C LYS A 392 9.91 22.48 -9.66
N ARG A 393 9.77 21.16 -9.77
CA ARG A 393 8.74 20.49 -10.59
C ARG A 393 7.73 19.68 -9.78
N LEU A 394 7.78 19.80 -8.46
CA LEU A 394 6.95 19.01 -7.57
C LEU A 394 5.49 19.40 -7.72
N ARG A 395 4.63 18.39 -7.92
CA ARG A 395 3.16 18.53 -7.99
C ARG A 395 2.48 17.88 -6.79
N VAL A 396 3.05 16.79 -6.30
CA VAL A 396 2.52 16.02 -5.17
C VAL A 396 3.60 15.89 -4.09
N LEU A 397 3.33 16.45 -2.91
CA LEU A 397 4.18 16.35 -1.74
C LEU A 397 3.37 15.77 -0.57
N SER A 398 3.82 14.65 -0.03
CA SER A 398 3.28 14.08 1.20
C SER A 398 4.38 13.98 2.24
N LEU A 399 4.14 14.65 3.36
CA LEU A 399 5.00 14.77 4.54
C LEU A 399 4.23 14.31 5.77
N ARG A 400 3.59 13.15 5.66
CA ARG A 400 2.83 12.58 6.78
C ARG A 400 3.76 12.35 7.98
N ARG A 401 3.32 12.59 9.21
CA ARG A 401 4.19 12.42 10.40
C ARG A 401 5.47 13.27 10.37
N TYR A 402 5.47 14.37 9.62
CA TYR A 402 6.53 15.36 9.69
C TYR A 402 6.68 15.87 11.13
N ARG A 403 7.91 15.89 11.63
CA ARG A 403 8.20 16.07 13.06
C ARG A 403 8.59 17.49 13.47
N MET A 404 8.59 18.43 12.54
CA MET A 404 8.93 19.82 12.84
C MET A 404 7.67 20.65 13.11
N ASP A 405 7.83 21.65 13.97
CA ASP A 405 6.75 22.57 14.37
C ASP A 405 6.29 23.46 13.20
N GLU A 406 7.14 23.71 12.21
CA GLU A 406 6.85 24.57 11.06
C GLU A 406 7.39 23.96 9.75
N LEU A 407 6.71 24.26 8.64
CA LEU A 407 7.20 23.97 7.30
C LEU A 407 8.30 24.98 6.90
N PRO A 408 9.40 24.55 6.25
CA PRO A 408 10.44 25.46 5.78
C PRO A 408 9.91 26.62 4.93
N ASN A 409 10.46 27.82 5.14
CA ASN A 409 10.14 29.03 4.36
C ASN A 409 10.43 28.88 2.84
N SER A 410 11.26 27.91 2.46
CA SER A 410 11.52 27.54 1.05
C SER A 410 10.33 26.92 0.33
N SER A 411 9.16 26.78 0.98
CA SER A 411 7.91 26.36 0.35
C SER A 411 7.52 27.23 -0.86
N GLU A 412 7.96 28.49 -0.93
CA GLU A 412 7.75 29.35 -2.10
C GLU A 412 8.37 28.80 -3.40
N CYS A 413 9.37 27.93 -3.30
CA CYS A 413 9.99 27.27 -4.44
C CYS A 413 9.11 26.16 -5.05
N LEU A 414 8.01 25.78 -4.37
CA LEU A 414 7.08 24.73 -4.78
C LEU A 414 5.91 25.29 -5.61
N SER A 415 6.17 26.24 -6.52
CA SER A 415 5.11 26.96 -7.25
C SER A 415 4.20 26.07 -8.13
N LEU A 416 4.66 24.89 -8.52
CA LEU A 416 3.88 23.90 -9.29
C LEU A 416 3.11 22.90 -8.42
N LEU A 417 3.20 23.03 -7.10
CA LEU A 417 2.58 22.10 -6.16
C LEU A 417 1.05 22.22 -6.22
N LYS A 418 0.40 21.07 -6.40
CA LYS A 418 -1.06 20.93 -6.44
C LYS A 418 -1.61 20.16 -5.24
N TYR A 419 -0.79 19.30 -4.63
CA TYR A 419 -1.16 18.48 -3.48
C TYR A 419 -0.11 18.56 -2.38
N LEU A 420 -0.53 18.94 -1.17
CA LEU A 420 0.28 18.94 0.05
C LEU A 420 -0.45 18.17 1.15
N ASP A 421 0.15 17.08 1.62
CA ASP A 421 -0.35 16.26 2.72
C ASP A 421 0.59 16.38 3.92
N LEU A 422 0.11 17.06 4.96
CA LEU A 422 0.73 17.24 6.27
C LEU A 422 -0.09 16.50 7.36
N SER A 423 -0.93 15.54 6.98
CA SER A 423 -1.74 14.81 7.94
C SER A 423 -0.86 14.03 8.91
N TRP A 424 -1.33 13.87 10.15
CA TRP A 424 -0.58 13.23 11.24
C TRP A 424 0.76 13.89 11.58
N SER A 425 1.00 15.14 11.16
CA SER A 425 2.26 15.85 11.44
C SER A 425 2.21 16.64 12.77
N HIS A 426 3.40 16.97 13.27
CA HIS A 426 3.62 17.87 14.40
C HIS A 426 3.61 19.34 14.00
N VAL A 427 3.28 19.68 12.75
CA VAL A 427 3.25 21.06 12.28
C VAL A 427 2.21 21.83 13.07
N ARG A 428 2.66 22.85 13.79
CA ARG A 428 1.84 23.76 14.60
C ARG A 428 1.48 25.02 13.83
N TRP A 429 2.37 25.47 12.95
CA TRP A 429 2.21 26.69 12.17
C TRP A 429 2.58 26.45 10.70
N LEU A 430 1.88 27.16 9.81
CA LEU A 430 2.26 27.25 8.40
C LEU A 430 2.95 28.60 8.15
N PRO A 431 4.05 28.65 7.38
CA PRO A 431 4.72 29.90 7.06
C PRO A 431 3.81 30.77 6.18
N SER A 432 3.94 32.10 6.25
CA SER A 432 3.18 33.04 5.41
C SER A 432 3.40 32.82 3.90
N SER A 433 4.54 32.23 3.52
CA SER A 433 4.83 31.80 2.15
C SER A 433 3.87 30.74 1.61
N ILE A 434 3.07 30.07 2.45
CA ILE A 434 2.04 29.13 1.99
C ILE A 434 1.10 29.78 0.97
N GLY A 435 0.76 31.06 1.14
CA GLY A 435 -0.09 31.79 0.20
C GLY A 435 0.51 32.00 -1.19
N LYS A 436 1.79 31.68 -1.41
CA LYS A 436 2.42 31.69 -2.74
C LYS A 436 2.15 30.42 -3.54
N LEU A 437 1.60 29.37 -2.92
CA LEU A 437 1.24 28.12 -3.58
C LEU A 437 -0.11 28.25 -4.33
N CYS A 438 -0.21 29.21 -5.26
CA CYS A 438 -1.47 29.52 -5.94
C CYS A 438 -2.05 28.35 -6.76
N ASN A 439 -1.23 27.36 -7.13
CA ASN A 439 -1.65 26.14 -7.83
C ASN A 439 -2.15 25.03 -6.89
N LEU A 440 -2.08 25.22 -5.56
CA LEU A 440 -2.45 24.21 -4.60
C LEU A 440 -3.95 23.92 -4.67
N GLN A 441 -4.31 22.67 -4.95
CA GLN A 441 -5.68 22.17 -5.06
C GLN A 441 -6.10 21.39 -3.81
N THR A 442 -5.15 20.76 -3.14
CA THR A 442 -5.38 19.94 -1.94
C THR A 442 -4.37 20.28 -0.87
N LEU A 443 -4.87 20.64 0.31
CA LEU A 443 -4.10 20.75 1.55
C LEU A 443 -4.75 19.87 2.61
N ASP A 444 -4.05 18.85 3.08
CA ASP A 444 -4.53 17.96 4.15
C ASP A 444 -3.71 18.16 5.42
N LEU A 445 -4.35 18.67 6.48
CA LEU A 445 -3.79 18.89 7.82
C LEU A 445 -4.43 17.96 8.86
N SER A 446 -5.21 16.96 8.41
CA SER A 446 -6.02 16.12 9.29
C SER A 446 -5.16 15.33 10.30
N HIS A 447 -5.68 15.15 11.51
CA HIS A 447 -5.00 14.51 12.65
C HIS A 447 -3.65 15.16 13.02
N GLY A 448 -3.40 16.39 12.56
CA GLY A 448 -2.18 17.14 12.85
C GLY A 448 -2.29 17.98 14.14
N GLN A 449 -1.19 18.66 14.47
CA GLN A 449 -1.08 19.55 15.63
C GLN A 449 -1.21 21.04 15.27
N ILE A 450 -1.78 21.35 14.11
CA ILE A 450 -1.94 22.71 13.63
C ILE A 450 -2.74 23.54 14.64
N LYS A 451 -2.19 24.69 15.04
CA LYS A 451 -2.81 25.59 16.01
C LYS A 451 -3.55 26.75 15.36
N GLU A 452 -3.01 27.21 14.23
CA GLU A 452 -3.48 28.40 13.54
C GLU A 452 -3.33 28.25 12.02
N LEU A 453 -4.29 28.79 11.27
CA LEU A 453 -4.22 28.93 9.82
C LEU A 453 -3.92 30.39 9.44
N PRO A 454 -2.82 30.68 8.71
CA PRO A 454 -2.40 32.05 8.41
C PRO A 454 -3.33 32.75 7.40
N GLU A 455 -3.44 34.07 7.49
CA GLU A 455 -4.31 34.89 6.61
C GLU A 455 -3.95 34.72 5.12
N GLU A 456 -2.67 34.50 4.82
CA GLU A 456 -2.17 34.29 3.47
C GLU A 456 -2.77 33.07 2.78
N MET A 457 -3.37 32.12 3.51
CA MET A 457 -4.13 31.02 2.89
C MET A 457 -5.25 31.53 1.98
N GLY A 458 -5.80 32.73 2.23
CA GLY A 458 -6.78 33.35 1.34
C GLY A 458 -6.29 33.60 -0.09
N LYS A 459 -4.98 33.48 -0.36
CA LYS A 459 -4.38 33.59 -1.71
C LYS A 459 -4.40 32.27 -2.49
N LEU A 460 -4.77 31.15 -1.86
CA LEU A 460 -4.81 29.82 -2.47
C LEU A 460 -6.07 29.65 -3.34
N CYS A 461 -6.19 30.45 -4.39
CA CYS A 461 -7.40 30.56 -5.21
C CYS A 461 -7.83 29.24 -5.87
N ASN A 462 -6.94 28.27 -6.05
CA ASN A 462 -7.26 26.96 -6.64
C ASN A 462 -7.55 25.87 -5.59
N LEU A 463 -7.54 26.18 -4.29
CA LEU A 463 -7.72 25.19 -3.24
C LEU A 463 -9.16 24.66 -3.24
N GLY A 464 -9.33 23.41 -3.64
CA GLY A 464 -10.62 22.70 -3.64
C GLY A 464 -10.86 21.87 -2.38
N TYR A 465 -9.78 21.46 -1.70
CA TYR A 465 -9.84 20.60 -0.53
C TYR A 465 -8.98 21.13 0.61
N LEU A 466 -9.60 21.35 1.77
CA LEU A 466 -8.94 21.62 3.03
C LEU A 466 -9.32 20.55 4.08
N GLY A 467 -8.38 19.63 4.33
CA GLY A 467 -8.50 18.56 5.32
C GLY A 467 -8.18 19.07 6.72
N LEU A 468 -9.15 19.02 7.63
CA LEU A 468 -9.04 19.46 9.03
C LEU A 468 -9.70 18.47 10.00
N GLU A 469 -9.85 17.21 9.57
CA GLU A 469 -10.44 16.17 10.40
C GLU A 469 -9.54 15.92 11.62
N GLU A 470 -10.11 15.81 12.83
CA GLU A 470 -9.36 15.55 14.07
C GLU A 470 -8.20 16.52 14.37
N THR A 471 -8.29 17.78 13.93
CA THR A 471 -7.34 18.84 14.35
C THR A 471 -7.78 19.40 15.71
N LEU A 472 -7.39 18.71 16.78
CA LEU A 472 -7.82 19.01 18.16
C LEU A 472 -7.21 20.29 18.73
N PHE A 473 -6.04 20.71 18.22
CA PHE A 473 -5.31 21.90 18.69
C PHE A 473 -5.58 23.17 17.89
N LEU A 474 -6.41 23.07 16.85
CA LEU A 474 -6.73 24.23 16.01
C LEU A 474 -7.66 25.16 16.81
N GLU A 475 -7.14 26.35 17.13
CA GLU A 475 -7.79 27.36 17.96
C GLU A 475 -8.24 28.58 17.14
N PHE A 476 -7.53 28.91 16.05
CA PHE A 476 -7.80 30.09 15.23
C PHE A 476 -7.85 29.78 13.73
N MET A 477 -8.80 30.41 13.04
CA MET A 477 -8.91 30.42 11.59
C MET A 477 -8.96 31.88 11.10
N ALA A 478 -7.98 32.28 10.28
CA ALA A 478 -7.94 33.63 9.75
C ALA A 478 -9.11 33.92 8.80
N GLU A 479 -9.64 35.15 8.84
CA GLU A 479 -10.72 35.64 7.97
C GLU A 479 -10.42 35.49 6.48
N GLY A 480 -9.12 35.44 6.11
CA GLY A 480 -8.65 35.23 4.75
C GLY A 480 -9.22 33.97 4.08
N LEU A 481 -9.65 32.95 4.83
CA LEU A 481 -10.29 31.74 4.27
C LEU A 481 -11.58 32.03 3.51
N GLY A 482 -12.28 33.14 3.81
CA GLY A 482 -13.46 33.57 3.06
C GLY A 482 -13.18 33.91 1.58
N LYS A 483 -11.91 34.07 1.20
CA LYS A 483 -11.48 34.35 -0.18
C LYS A 483 -11.32 33.08 -1.03
N LEU A 484 -11.45 31.89 -0.45
CA LEU A 484 -11.27 30.60 -1.12
C LEU A 484 -12.50 30.17 -1.92
N THR A 485 -12.75 30.82 -3.06
CA THR A 485 -13.96 30.62 -3.88
C THR A 485 -14.09 29.23 -4.52
N ASN A 486 -12.98 28.51 -4.70
CA ASN A 486 -12.96 27.17 -5.29
C ASN A 486 -13.06 26.04 -4.26
N LEU A 487 -13.15 26.35 -2.97
CA LEU A 487 -13.17 25.35 -1.90
C LEU A 487 -14.47 24.54 -1.92
N ARG A 488 -14.36 23.22 -2.12
CA ARG A 488 -15.49 22.28 -2.17
C ARG A 488 -15.63 21.45 -0.91
N THR A 489 -14.52 21.18 -0.22
CA THR A 489 -14.51 20.38 1.00
C THR A 489 -13.76 21.07 2.13
N LEU A 490 -14.46 21.25 3.26
CA LEU A 490 -13.93 21.75 4.52
C LEU A 490 -14.49 20.89 5.66
N HIS A 491 -13.63 20.19 6.41
CA HIS A 491 -14.07 19.23 7.43
C HIS A 491 -14.41 19.87 8.78
N LYS A 492 -13.76 20.99 9.10
CA LYS A 492 -13.92 21.72 10.36
C LYS A 492 -13.93 23.22 10.04
N PHE A 493 -14.88 23.94 10.63
CA PHE A 493 -14.93 25.40 10.62
C PHE A 493 -15.09 25.89 12.05
N LEU A 494 -14.19 26.75 12.51
CA LEU A 494 -14.28 27.39 13.82
C LEU A 494 -15.07 28.68 13.66
N VAL A 495 -16.18 28.77 14.38
CA VAL A 495 -16.90 30.03 14.55
C VAL A 495 -16.34 30.66 15.82
N CYS A 496 -15.61 31.76 15.69
CA CYS A 496 -15.27 32.58 16.85
C CYS A 496 -16.56 33.26 17.35
N ASP A 497 -16.93 33.02 18.60
CA ASP A 497 -18.01 33.77 19.25
C ASP A 497 -17.52 35.21 19.45
N ASP A 498 -18.08 36.15 18.69
CA ASP A 498 -17.92 37.58 18.95
C ASP A 498 -18.50 37.91 20.33
N LYS A 499 -17.63 38.00 21.34
CA LYS A 499 -17.90 38.62 22.64
C LYS A 499 -16.72 39.57 22.88
N ILE A 500 -16.87 40.89 23.02
CA ILE A 500 -17.99 41.72 23.45
C ILE A 500 -17.86 43.07 22.75
N GLY A 501 -18.65 43.32 21.71
CA GLY A 501 -18.96 44.68 21.28
C GLY A 501 -20.14 45.18 22.11
N VAL A 502 -19.88 46.02 23.12
CA VAL A 502 -20.93 46.82 23.74
C VAL A 502 -21.50 47.72 22.65
N ILE A 503 -22.66 47.34 22.12
CA ILE A 503 -23.48 48.23 21.30
C ILE A 503 -24.17 49.19 22.27
N GLU A 504 -23.59 50.37 22.47
CA GLU A 504 -24.36 51.54 22.87
C GLU A 504 -24.88 52.24 21.62
N ARG A 505 -26.17 51.97 21.37
CA ARG A 505 -27.18 52.68 20.55
C ARG A 505 -26.90 53.00 19.09
#